data_AF-A0A317HHU6-F1
#
_entry.id   AF-A0A317HHU6-F1
#
_cell.length_a   1.000
_cell.length_b   1.000
_cell.length_c   1.000
_cell.angle_alpha   90.00
_cell.angle_beta   90.00
_cell.angle_gamma   90.00
#
_symmetry.space_group_name_H-M   'P 1'
#
loop_
_entity.id
_entity.type
_entity.pdbx_description
1 polymer ?
#
loop_
_entity_poly.entity_id
_entity_poly.type
_entity_poly.pdbx_seq_one_letter_code
_entity_poly.pdbx_strand_id
1 'polypeptide(L)'
;MRRDRCARFRNPLSSLLRNTGWQSRDARRILAAVYWGRILTSVTGAAVENKTIPFKDRPLDIAIVAFFLINLLFITYVIDLEQLVVPYATHFTYPIWPPRPIVDLVQSYGHMYDHDLLVRPVWWKMTIWIDNLLFGPFYIIAIYAYIKGKNWIRMPSVIYASMLLTNVIIILGEEAAGQYASPNFPLVLLSNAAWLVFPLIIIGRMWGAPSPFTRAVAPARAQAPSSMEEITEAGQ
;
A
#
# COMPACT_ATOMS: atom_id res chain seq x y z
N MET A 1 -61.92 -23.79 20.23
CA MET A 1 -62.57 -22.47 20.27
C MET A 1 -61.51 -21.39 20.56
N ARG A 2 -61.50 -20.32 19.74
CA ARG A 2 -60.78 -19.01 19.89
C ARG A 2 -59.24 -19.04 19.91
N ARG A 3 -58.55 -18.69 18.82
CA ARG A 3 -58.29 -17.38 18.15
C ARG A 3 -57.07 -16.62 18.70
N ASP A 4 -56.01 -16.62 17.89
CA ASP A 4 -55.24 -15.48 17.39
C ASP A 4 -54.92 -14.30 18.32
N ARG A 5 -53.63 -14.07 18.59
CA ARG A 5 -53.00 -12.73 18.62
C ARG A 5 -51.50 -12.81 18.37
N CYS A 6 -51.10 -12.94 17.09
CA CYS A 6 -49.77 -12.54 16.63
C CYS A 6 -49.73 -11.01 16.47
N ALA A 7 -48.99 -10.33 17.33
CA ALA A 7 -48.71 -8.91 17.20
C ALA A 7 -47.79 -8.66 16.00
N ARG A 8 -48.37 -8.10 14.93
CA ARG A 8 -47.70 -7.73 13.69
C ARG A 8 -46.89 -6.45 13.93
N PHE A 9 -45.59 -6.59 14.21
CA PHE A 9 -44.64 -5.47 14.21
C PHE A 9 -44.56 -4.90 12.78
N ARG A 10 -45.22 -3.76 12.54
CA ARG A 10 -45.09 -3.01 11.30
C ARG A 10 -43.81 -2.18 11.36
N ASN A 11 -42.88 -2.48 10.46
CA ASN A 11 -41.64 -1.73 10.29
C ASN A 11 -41.94 -0.30 9.79
N PRO A 12 -41.58 0.77 10.54
CA PRO A 12 -41.87 2.16 10.18
C PRO A 12 -41.17 2.66 8.92
N LEU A 13 -40.15 1.93 8.42
CA LEU A 13 -39.36 2.33 7.25
C LEU A 13 -40.08 2.11 5.91
N SER A 14 -41.17 1.33 5.89
CA SER A 14 -41.92 1.05 4.66
C SER A 14 -42.86 2.18 4.21
N SER A 15 -43.14 3.16 5.07
CA SER A 15 -43.92 4.36 4.71
C SER A 15 -43.06 5.48 4.14
N LEU A 16 -41.77 5.54 4.51
CA LEU A 16 -40.82 6.57 4.06
C LEU A 16 -40.31 6.37 2.63
N LEU A 17 -40.33 5.14 2.11
CA LEU A 17 -39.92 4.84 0.72
C LEU A 17 -41.04 5.02 -0.32
N ARG A 18 -42.25 5.42 0.10
CA ARG A 18 -43.41 5.59 -0.80
C ARG A 18 -43.61 7.01 -1.33
N ASN A 19 -42.84 7.99 -0.85
CA ASN A 19 -43.03 9.41 -1.17
C ASN A 19 -41.95 10.04 -2.06
N THR A 20 -40.98 9.25 -2.52
CA THR A 20 -40.06 9.68 -3.59
C THR A 20 -40.62 9.17 -4.91
N GLY A 21 -41.13 10.06 -5.76
CA GLY A 21 -41.78 9.78 -7.07
C GLY A 21 -40.87 9.16 -8.13
N TRP A 22 -39.95 8.28 -7.75
CA TRP A 22 -39.12 7.47 -8.64
C TRP A 22 -39.96 6.35 -9.24
N GLN A 23 -40.60 6.65 -10.38
CA GLN A 23 -41.24 5.61 -11.19
C GLN A 23 -40.20 4.58 -11.64
N SER A 24 -40.53 3.30 -11.45
CA SER A 24 -39.68 2.14 -11.81
C SER A 24 -39.23 2.07 -13.28
N ARG A 25 -39.73 2.97 -14.14
CA ARG A 25 -39.33 3.11 -15.55
C ARG A 25 -38.01 3.89 -15.69
N ASP A 26 -37.76 4.88 -14.84
CA ASP A 26 -36.55 5.71 -14.93
C ASP A 26 -35.34 4.99 -14.35
N ALA A 27 -35.53 4.25 -13.26
CA ALA A 27 -34.50 3.35 -12.73
C ALA A 27 -34.08 2.27 -13.75
N ARG A 28 -35.04 1.69 -14.48
CA ARG A 28 -34.75 0.72 -15.55
C ARG A 28 -34.07 1.35 -16.75
N ARG A 29 -34.40 2.59 -17.10
CA ARG A 29 -33.73 3.34 -18.18
C ARG A 29 -32.31 3.71 -17.81
N ILE A 30 -32.06 4.12 -16.57
CA ILE A 30 -30.71 4.43 -16.08
C ILE A 30 -29.88 3.15 -15.97
N LEU A 31 -30.44 2.07 -15.43
CA LEU A 31 -29.76 0.77 -15.39
C LEU A 31 -29.52 0.21 -16.79
N ALA A 32 -30.48 0.33 -17.72
CA ALA A 32 -30.31 -0.06 -19.10
C ALA A 32 -29.30 0.83 -19.84
N ALA A 33 -29.22 2.13 -19.55
CA ALA A 33 -28.22 3.03 -20.13
C ALA A 33 -26.81 2.75 -19.58
N VAL A 34 -26.67 2.44 -18.29
CA VAL A 34 -25.41 2.03 -17.68
C VAL A 34 -24.97 0.65 -18.19
N TYR A 35 -25.91 -0.28 -18.35
CA TYR A 35 -25.63 -1.63 -18.82
C TYR A 35 -25.38 -1.68 -20.34
N TRP A 36 -26.17 -0.97 -21.15
CA TRP A 36 -25.96 -0.85 -22.60
C TRP A 36 -24.80 0.07 -22.97
N GLY A 37 -24.52 1.12 -22.19
CA GLY A 37 -23.31 1.93 -22.37
C GLY A 37 -22.03 1.12 -22.18
N ARG A 38 -22.06 0.10 -21.32
CA ARG A 38 -20.97 -0.86 -21.09
C ARG A 38 -20.83 -1.92 -22.20
N ILE A 39 -21.92 -2.21 -22.92
CA ILE A 39 -21.92 -3.20 -24.01
C ILE A 39 -21.64 -2.53 -25.37
N LEU A 40 -22.04 -1.28 -25.59
CA LEU A 40 -21.67 -0.56 -26.81
C LEU A 40 -20.18 -0.18 -26.84
N THR A 41 -19.54 -0.02 -25.68
CA THR A 41 -18.08 0.13 -25.59
C THR A 41 -17.31 -1.17 -25.86
N SER A 42 -17.95 -2.34 -25.82
CA SER A 42 -17.29 -3.62 -26.09
C SER A 42 -17.24 -4.01 -27.56
N VAL A 43 -17.89 -3.27 -28.47
CA VAL A 43 -18.02 -3.67 -29.88
C VAL A 43 -17.03 -2.96 -30.81
N THR A 44 -16.31 -1.93 -30.37
CA THR A 44 -15.33 -1.19 -31.19
C THR A 44 -13.95 -0.98 -30.53
N GLY A 45 -13.70 -1.64 -29.40
CA GLY A 45 -12.42 -1.53 -28.70
C GLY A 45 -11.36 -2.44 -29.32
N ALA A 46 -10.51 -1.90 -30.20
CA ALA A 46 -9.20 -2.51 -30.40
C ALA A 46 -8.55 -2.67 -29.02
N ALA A 47 -8.27 -3.91 -28.60
CA ALA A 47 -7.73 -4.18 -27.28
C ALA A 47 -6.42 -3.41 -27.10
N VAL A 48 -6.45 -2.37 -26.27
CA VAL A 48 -5.25 -1.60 -25.93
C VAL A 48 -4.34 -2.54 -25.15
N GLU A 49 -3.21 -2.89 -25.76
CA GLU A 49 -2.22 -3.75 -25.12
C GLU A 49 -1.51 -2.95 -24.02
N ASN A 50 -1.58 -3.44 -22.78
CA ASN A 50 -0.88 -2.81 -21.66
C ASN A 50 0.51 -3.43 -21.52
N LYS A 51 1.54 -2.67 -21.88
CA LYS A 51 2.93 -3.11 -21.74
C LYS A 51 3.52 -2.61 -20.43
N THR A 52 4.21 -3.50 -19.71
CA THR A 52 4.92 -3.15 -18.48
C THR A 52 6.14 -2.29 -18.80
N ILE A 53 6.30 -1.18 -18.09
CA ILE A 53 7.45 -0.31 -18.22
C ILE A 53 8.66 -1.01 -17.56
N PRO A 54 9.81 -1.15 -18.24
CA PRO A 54 10.99 -1.79 -17.66
C PRO A 54 11.40 -1.14 -16.34
N PHE A 55 11.93 -1.92 -15.40
CA PHE A 55 12.28 -1.42 -14.06
C PHE A 55 13.37 -0.33 -14.10
N LYS A 56 14.37 -0.49 -14.97
CA LYS A 56 15.43 0.49 -15.19
C LYS A 56 14.93 1.88 -15.62
N ASP A 57 13.75 1.94 -16.23
CA ASP A 57 13.15 3.19 -16.73
C ASP A 57 12.21 3.83 -15.69
N ARG A 58 12.22 3.35 -14.44
CA ARG A 58 11.35 3.79 -13.34
C ARG A 58 12.19 4.22 -12.13
N PRO A 59 12.93 5.34 -12.20
CA PRO A 59 13.87 5.75 -11.14
C PRO A 59 13.20 5.93 -9.77
N LEU A 60 11.96 6.43 -9.75
CA LEU A 60 11.18 6.54 -8.51
C LEU A 60 10.87 5.17 -7.89
N ASP A 61 10.50 4.18 -8.71
CA ASP A 61 10.24 2.83 -8.24
C ASP A 61 11.54 2.15 -7.76
N ILE A 62 12.69 2.48 -8.35
CA ILE A 62 14.01 2.02 -7.89
C ILE A 62 14.30 2.57 -6.49
N ALA A 63 14.08 3.86 -6.25
CA ALA A 63 14.26 4.47 -4.93
C ALA A 63 13.33 3.83 -3.88
N ILE A 64 12.07 3.58 -4.23
CA ILE A 64 11.10 2.91 -3.35
C ILE A 64 11.56 1.46 -3.04
N VAL A 65 12.04 0.72 -4.04
CA VAL A 65 12.58 -0.64 -3.82
C VAL A 65 13.83 -0.62 -2.95
N ALA A 66 14.72 0.36 -3.14
CA ALA A 66 15.88 0.53 -2.27
C ALA A 66 15.47 0.80 -0.82
N PHE A 67 14.47 1.67 -0.62
CA PHE A 67 13.87 1.91 0.70
C PHE A 67 13.30 0.62 1.32
N PHE A 68 12.55 -0.19 0.56
CA PHE A 68 12.05 -1.48 1.06
C PHE A 68 13.18 -2.47 1.39
N LEU A 69 14.25 -2.51 0.59
CA LEU A 69 15.40 -3.38 0.85
C LEU A 69 16.13 -2.98 2.14
N ILE A 70 16.37 -1.68 2.34
CA ILE A 70 17.00 -1.18 3.57
C ILE A 70 16.12 -1.53 4.78
N ASN A 71 14.81 -1.32 4.69
CA ASN A 71 13.90 -1.66 5.78
C ASN A 71 13.90 -3.16 6.08
N LEU A 72 13.77 -4.00 5.05
CA LEU A 72 13.74 -5.44 5.20
C LEU A 72 15.04 -6.00 5.80
N LEU A 73 16.19 -5.55 5.29
CA LEU A 73 17.49 -6.16 5.62
C LEU A 73 18.13 -5.58 6.88
N PHE A 74 17.84 -4.31 7.20
CA PHE A 74 18.54 -3.59 8.27
C PHE A 74 17.63 -2.97 9.31
N ILE A 75 16.40 -2.56 9.00
CA ILE A 75 15.54 -1.92 10.00
C ILE A 75 14.73 -2.98 10.72
N THR A 76 13.83 -3.65 10.02
CA THR A 76 12.84 -4.56 10.60
C THR A 76 13.47 -5.77 11.30
N TYR A 77 14.28 -6.54 10.59
CA TYR A 77 14.82 -7.79 11.16
C TYR A 77 16.15 -7.61 11.91
N VAL A 78 16.57 -6.37 12.16
CA VAL A 78 17.83 -6.07 12.86
C VAL A 78 17.58 -5.06 13.97
N ILE A 79 17.18 -3.83 13.65
CA ILE A 79 16.90 -2.79 14.64
C ILE A 79 15.59 -3.09 15.40
N ASP A 80 14.48 -3.31 14.71
CA ASP A 80 13.18 -3.49 15.36
C ASP A 80 13.13 -4.84 16.09
N LEU A 81 13.71 -5.89 15.50
CA LEU A 81 13.81 -7.20 16.12
C LEU A 81 14.63 -7.18 17.42
N GLU A 82 15.68 -6.36 17.53
CA GLU A 82 16.42 -6.14 18.78
C GLU A 82 15.46 -5.86 19.94
N GLN A 83 14.46 -5.03 19.67
CA GLN A 83 13.56 -4.52 20.69
C GLN A 83 12.59 -5.58 21.22
N LEU A 84 12.38 -6.65 20.45
CA LEU A 84 11.60 -7.82 20.86
C LEU A 84 12.45 -8.87 21.59
N VAL A 85 13.69 -9.09 21.14
CA VAL A 85 14.56 -10.14 21.70
C VAL A 85 15.34 -9.69 22.93
N VAL A 86 15.52 -8.39 23.12
CA VAL A 86 16.11 -7.78 24.31
C VAL A 86 14.97 -7.25 25.19
N PRO A 87 14.54 -7.96 26.23
CA PRO A 87 13.35 -7.57 26.99
C PRO A 87 13.55 -6.33 27.89
N TYR A 88 14.79 -6.04 28.29
CA TYR A 88 15.13 -4.95 29.21
C TYR A 88 16.40 -4.22 28.73
N ALA A 89 16.36 -2.89 28.68
CA ALA A 89 17.51 -2.08 28.27
C ALA A 89 18.70 -2.13 29.26
N THR A 90 18.44 -2.27 30.56
CA THR A 90 19.47 -2.15 31.59
C THR A 90 20.07 -3.49 32.05
N HIS A 91 19.33 -4.60 31.89
CA HIS A 91 19.77 -5.93 32.31
C HIS A 91 19.37 -6.97 31.26
N PHE A 92 20.23 -7.16 30.26
CA PHE A 92 20.02 -8.18 29.24
C PHE A 92 21.28 -9.00 28.96
N THR A 93 21.04 -10.20 28.41
CA THR A 93 22.09 -10.99 27.78
C THR A 93 22.03 -10.74 26.29
N TYR A 94 23.19 -10.53 25.66
CA TYR A 94 23.24 -10.32 24.22
C TYR A 94 22.60 -11.48 23.46
N PRO A 95 21.65 -11.20 22.56
CA PRO A 95 21.04 -12.24 21.74
C PRO A 95 22.04 -12.76 20.70
N ILE A 96 21.71 -13.90 20.08
CA ILE A 96 22.46 -14.40 18.91
C ILE A 96 22.32 -13.42 17.73
N TRP A 97 21.15 -12.79 17.64
CA TRP A 97 20.82 -11.82 16.61
C TRP A 97 19.89 -10.73 17.18
N PRO A 98 20.12 -9.45 16.89
CA PRO A 98 21.19 -8.90 16.04
C PRO A 98 22.58 -8.95 16.71
N PRO A 99 23.67 -8.74 15.95
CA PRO A 99 25.03 -8.76 16.48
C PRO A 99 25.26 -7.70 17.56
N ARG A 100 26.14 -7.98 18.53
CA ARG A 100 26.41 -7.10 19.68
C ARG A 100 26.64 -5.62 19.32
N PRO A 101 27.45 -5.26 18.29
CA PRO A 101 27.67 -3.86 17.94
C PRO A 101 26.39 -3.13 17.54
N ILE A 102 25.41 -3.83 16.97
CA ILE A 102 24.11 -3.27 16.61
C ILE A 102 23.28 -3.04 17.86
N VAL A 103 23.26 -4.00 18.78
CA VAL A 103 22.58 -3.86 20.06
C VAL A 103 23.13 -2.64 20.81
N ASP A 104 24.46 -2.54 20.92
CA ASP A 104 25.11 -1.41 21.58
C ASP A 104 24.80 -0.07 20.89
N LEU A 105 24.75 -0.05 19.55
CA LEU A 105 24.35 1.13 18.79
C LEU A 105 22.91 1.56 19.13
N VAL A 106 21.96 0.62 19.10
CA VAL A 106 20.54 0.89 19.41
C VAL A 106 20.38 1.40 20.85
N GLN A 107 21.04 0.74 21.81
CA GLN A 107 21.03 1.16 23.22
C GLN A 107 21.65 2.55 23.38
N SER A 108 22.79 2.83 22.73
CA SER A 108 23.45 4.14 22.81
C SER A 108 22.57 5.26 22.26
N TYR A 109 21.88 5.01 21.14
CA TYR A 109 20.95 5.97 20.55
C TYR A 109 19.78 6.25 21.49
N GLY A 110 19.19 5.20 22.07
CA GLY A 110 18.08 5.34 23.01
C GLY A 110 18.46 6.11 24.28
N HIS A 111 19.67 5.91 24.78
CA HIS A 111 20.16 6.65 25.96
C HIS A 111 20.42 8.13 25.70
N MET A 112 20.74 8.49 24.46
CA MET A 112 21.09 9.86 24.09
C MET A 112 19.90 10.68 23.58
N TYR A 113 18.99 10.05 22.85
CA TYR A 113 18.01 10.77 22.03
C TYR A 113 16.58 10.23 22.09
N ASP A 114 16.39 8.92 22.23
CA ASP A 114 15.07 8.28 22.06
C ASP A 114 14.77 7.39 23.27
N HIS A 115 14.17 7.99 24.30
CA HIS A 115 13.96 7.28 25.55
C HIS A 115 12.82 6.26 25.45
N ASP A 116 11.83 6.46 24.59
CA ASP A 116 10.76 5.48 24.38
C ASP A 116 11.29 4.17 23.80
N LEU A 117 12.33 4.23 22.96
CA LEU A 117 13.05 3.05 22.47
C LEU A 117 13.69 2.21 23.58
N LEU A 118 13.99 2.79 24.75
CA LEU A 118 14.51 2.06 25.91
C LEU A 118 13.40 1.57 26.85
N VAL A 119 12.44 2.44 27.16
CA VAL A 119 11.35 2.13 28.09
C VAL A 119 10.38 1.12 27.48
N ARG A 120 10.18 1.19 26.16
CA ARG A 120 9.35 0.28 25.35
C ARG A 120 7.95 0.10 25.95
N PRO A 121 7.17 1.18 26.06
CA PRO A 121 5.76 1.07 26.48
C PRO A 121 4.99 0.11 25.56
N VAL A 122 3.84 -0.37 26.01
CA VAL A 122 3.08 -1.40 25.29
C VAL A 122 2.76 -0.96 23.86
N TRP A 123 2.39 0.30 23.66
CA TRP A 123 2.09 0.83 22.31
C TRP A 123 3.31 0.76 21.38
N TRP A 124 4.52 1.06 21.89
CA TRP A 124 5.78 0.96 21.13
C TRP A 124 6.06 -0.49 20.73
N LYS A 125 5.92 -1.43 21.67
CA LYS A 125 6.09 -2.86 21.34
C LYS A 125 5.10 -3.31 20.26
N MET A 126 3.88 -2.77 20.25
CA MET A 126 2.90 -3.10 19.23
C MET A 126 3.27 -2.56 17.85
N THR A 127 3.90 -1.38 17.74
CA THR A 127 4.41 -0.89 16.44
C THR A 127 5.50 -1.82 15.90
N ILE A 128 6.41 -2.25 16.77
CA ILE A 128 7.48 -3.21 16.41
C ILE A 128 6.93 -4.57 15.97
N TRP A 129 5.86 -5.06 16.61
CA TRP A 129 5.17 -6.27 16.16
C TRP A 129 4.53 -6.10 14.79
N ILE A 130 3.91 -4.94 14.52
CA ILE A 130 3.37 -4.60 13.20
C ILE A 130 4.49 -4.60 12.16
N ASP A 131 5.64 -4.01 12.47
CA ASP A 131 6.77 -3.93 11.55
C ASP A 131 7.28 -5.34 11.20
N ASN A 132 7.48 -6.20 12.20
CA ASN A 132 8.01 -7.54 11.99
C ASN A 132 7.02 -8.50 11.31
N LEU A 133 5.74 -8.46 11.68
CA LEU A 133 4.73 -9.43 11.20
C LEU A 133 4.00 -8.98 9.94
N LEU A 134 3.82 -7.66 9.74
CA LEU A 134 3.09 -7.12 8.59
C LEU A 134 4.04 -6.48 7.59
N PHE A 135 4.90 -5.56 8.02
CA PHE A 135 5.74 -4.81 7.08
C PHE A 135 6.87 -5.66 6.52
N GLY A 136 7.54 -6.48 7.33
CA GLY A 136 8.58 -7.42 6.90
C GLY A 136 8.14 -8.30 5.72
N PRO A 137 7.06 -9.11 5.84
CA PRO A 137 6.54 -9.89 4.72
C PRO A 137 6.06 -9.03 3.55
N PHE A 138 5.46 -7.87 3.83
CA PHE A 138 5.04 -6.94 2.78
C PHE A 138 6.23 -6.45 1.94
N TYR A 139 7.39 -6.15 2.53
CA TYR A 139 8.57 -5.70 1.77
C TYR A 139 9.00 -6.71 0.73
N ILE A 140 9.04 -7.99 1.07
CA ILE A 140 9.41 -9.07 0.14
C ILE A 140 8.45 -9.07 -1.06
N ILE A 141 7.15 -9.01 -0.76
CA ILE A 141 6.09 -9.01 -1.76
C ILE A 141 6.15 -7.75 -2.64
N ALA A 142 6.36 -6.59 -2.03
CA ALA A 142 6.41 -5.30 -2.69
C ALA A 142 7.64 -5.20 -3.60
N ILE A 143 8.82 -5.62 -3.14
CA ILE A 143 10.05 -5.66 -3.96
C ILE A 143 9.81 -6.47 -5.23
N TYR A 144 9.27 -7.69 -5.11
CA TYR A 144 8.94 -8.52 -6.26
C TYR A 144 7.96 -7.81 -7.21
N ALA A 145 6.86 -7.29 -6.67
CA ALA A 145 5.80 -6.68 -7.46
C ALA A 145 6.26 -5.40 -8.18
N TYR A 146 7.04 -4.54 -7.51
CA TYR A 146 7.60 -3.33 -8.10
C TYR A 146 8.59 -3.66 -9.21
N ILE A 147 9.52 -4.59 -8.99
CA ILE A 147 10.50 -5.02 -10.01
C ILE A 147 9.77 -5.58 -11.25
N LYS A 148 8.76 -6.43 -11.04
CA LYS A 148 7.98 -7.05 -12.12
C LYS A 148 6.83 -6.18 -12.68
N GLY A 149 6.63 -4.98 -12.13
CA GLY A 149 5.58 -4.05 -12.57
C GLY A 149 4.16 -4.59 -12.40
N LYS A 150 3.89 -5.27 -11.28
CA LYS A 150 2.58 -5.90 -11.01
C LYS A 150 1.61 -4.88 -10.40
N ASN A 151 0.63 -4.44 -11.17
CA ASN A 151 -0.33 -3.42 -10.76
C ASN A 151 -1.21 -3.78 -9.55
N TRP A 152 -1.36 -5.08 -9.22
CA TRP A 152 -2.18 -5.51 -8.08
C TRP A 152 -1.62 -5.01 -6.73
N ILE A 153 -0.31 -4.74 -6.63
CA ILE A 153 0.33 -4.25 -5.40
C ILE A 153 -0.07 -2.82 -5.04
N ARG A 154 -0.76 -2.12 -5.95
CA ARG A 154 -1.18 -0.73 -5.78
C ARG A 154 -1.92 -0.50 -4.46
N MET A 155 -3.03 -1.21 -4.25
CA MET A 155 -3.84 -1.04 -3.04
C MET A 155 -3.11 -1.50 -1.76
N PRO A 156 -2.44 -2.67 -1.74
CA PRO A 156 -1.59 -3.04 -0.62
C PRO A 156 -0.52 -1.98 -0.28
N SER A 157 0.10 -1.35 -1.28
CA SER A 157 1.11 -0.30 -1.06
C SER A 157 0.54 0.96 -0.42
N VAL A 158 -0.69 1.34 -0.80
CA VAL A 158 -1.40 2.47 -0.16
C VAL A 158 -1.70 2.14 1.29
N ILE A 159 -2.24 0.96 1.58
CA ILE A 159 -2.56 0.51 2.95
C ILE A 159 -1.28 0.50 3.80
N TYR A 160 -0.22 -0.13 3.31
CA TYR A 160 1.09 -0.15 3.96
C TYR A 160 1.59 1.26 4.26
N ALA A 161 1.61 2.14 3.24
CA ALA A 161 2.16 3.48 3.39
C ALA A 161 1.34 4.33 4.36
N SER A 162 0.01 4.20 4.36
CA SER A 162 -0.86 4.86 5.34
C SER A 162 -0.59 4.37 6.77
N MET A 163 -0.48 3.06 6.97
CA MET A 163 -0.18 2.49 8.29
C MET A 163 1.20 2.94 8.80
N LEU A 164 2.22 2.88 7.94
CA LEU A 164 3.57 3.34 8.29
C LEU A 164 3.55 4.82 8.71
N LEU A 165 2.87 5.67 7.93
CA LEU A 165 2.75 7.08 8.24
C LEU A 165 2.04 7.31 9.59
N THR A 166 0.98 6.55 9.88
CA THR A 166 0.30 6.60 11.17
C THR A 166 1.21 6.22 12.32
N ASN A 167 1.95 5.11 12.21
CA ASN A 167 2.89 4.67 13.25
C ASN A 167 3.95 5.75 13.54
N VAL A 168 4.56 6.31 12.50
CA VAL A 168 5.62 7.31 12.65
C VAL A 168 5.09 8.62 13.24
N ILE A 169 3.87 9.03 12.88
CA ILE A 169 3.24 10.22 13.49
C ILE A 169 2.98 10.00 14.98
N ILE A 170 2.55 8.80 15.39
CA ILE A 170 2.34 8.47 16.80
C ILE A 170 3.68 8.51 17.54
N ILE A 171 4.72 7.87 17.00
CA ILE A 171 6.08 7.87 17.56
C ILE A 171 6.58 9.31 17.73
N LEU A 172 6.51 10.13 16.68
CA LEU A 172 6.96 11.53 16.75
C LEU A 172 6.13 12.38 17.70
N GLY A 173 4.85 12.07 17.89
CA GLY A 173 4.00 12.73 18.88
C GLY A 173 4.47 12.47 20.31
N GLU A 174 4.75 11.21 20.64
CA GLU A 174 5.29 10.81 21.95
C GLU A 174 6.71 11.34 22.16
N GLU A 175 7.55 11.31 21.13
CA GLU A 175 8.90 11.88 21.19
C GLU A 175 8.90 13.42 21.34
N ALA A 176 7.84 14.10 20.88
CA ALA A 176 7.72 15.56 21.00
C ALA A 176 7.12 16.01 22.35
N ALA A 177 6.13 15.27 22.86
CA ALA A 177 5.28 15.74 23.96
C ALA A 177 4.82 14.64 24.93
N GLY A 178 5.24 13.39 24.71
CA GLY A 178 4.90 12.24 25.52
C GLY A 178 5.63 12.20 26.87
N GLN A 179 5.34 11.16 27.65
CA GLN A 179 5.90 10.98 28.99
C GLN A 179 7.43 10.85 28.97
N TYR A 180 7.98 10.28 27.90
CA TYR A 180 9.42 10.06 27.72
C TYR A 180 9.98 10.86 26.55
N ALA A 181 9.43 12.07 26.33
CA ALA A 181 9.81 12.94 25.22
C ALA A 181 11.34 13.08 25.04
N SER A 182 11.75 13.18 23.78
CA SER A 182 13.14 13.28 23.38
C SER A 182 13.80 14.54 23.97
N PRO A 183 15.03 14.43 24.50
CA PRO A 183 15.83 15.61 24.82
C PRO A 183 16.26 16.38 23.56
N ASN A 184 16.18 15.77 22.38
CA ASN A 184 16.52 16.38 21.09
C ASN A 184 15.56 15.95 19.98
N PHE A 185 14.33 16.44 20.06
CA PHE A 185 13.29 16.15 19.08
C PHE A 185 13.69 16.43 17.61
N PRO A 186 14.38 17.54 17.26
CA PRO A 186 14.79 17.77 15.88
C PRO A 186 15.65 16.64 15.31
N LEU A 187 16.55 16.05 16.11
CA LEU A 187 17.35 14.92 15.66
C LEU A 187 16.49 13.68 15.44
N VAL A 188 15.57 13.37 16.36
CA VAL A 188 14.65 12.22 16.23
C VAL A 188 13.75 12.38 15.01
N LEU A 189 13.25 13.59 14.74
CA LEU A 189 12.47 13.91 13.55
C LEU A 189 13.29 13.68 12.27
N LEU A 190 14.54 14.12 12.24
CA LEU A 190 15.43 13.91 11.10
C LEU A 190 15.78 12.43 10.90
N SER A 191 16.04 11.69 11.98
CA SER A 191 16.23 10.24 11.95
C SER A 191 15.02 9.57 11.32
N ASN A 192 13.80 9.98 11.68
CA ASN A 192 12.56 9.40 11.19
C ASN A 192 12.07 9.95 9.83
N ALA A 193 12.75 10.94 9.25
CA ALA A 193 12.25 11.66 8.08
C ALA A 193 12.01 10.77 6.87
N ALA A 194 12.83 9.73 6.67
CA ALA A 194 12.64 8.77 5.58
C ALA A 194 11.26 8.09 5.66
N TRP A 195 10.82 7.73 6.86
CA TRP A 195 9.53 7.09 7.11
C TRP A 195 8.34 8.05 7.14
N LEU A 196 8.57 9.36 7.02
CA LEU A 196 7.52 10.34 6.67
C LEU A 196 7.43 10.55 5.15
N VAL A 197 8.60 10.71 4.51
CA VAL A 197 8.68 11.11 3.10
C VAL A 197 8.31 9.97 2.15
N PHE A 198 8.89 8.77 2.34
CA PHE A 198 8.63 7.64 1.45
C PHE A 198 7.17 7.16 1.42
N PRO A 199 6.43 7.03 2.53
CA PRO A 199 5.02 6.65 2.44
C PRO A 199 4.18 7.70 1.68
N LEU A 200 4.46 9.00 1.84
CA LEU A 200 3.78 10.04 1.05
C LEU A 200 4.09 9.90 -0.45
N ILE A 201 5.36 9.64 -0.79
CA ILE A 201 5.77 9.34 -2.17
C ILE A 201 5.04 8.11 -2.71
N ILE A 202 4.97 7.03 -1.94
CA ILE A 202 4.29 5.78 -2.34
C ILE A 202 2.80 6.03 -2.57
N ILE A 203 2.13 6.74 -1.65
CA ILE A 203 0.71 7.11 -1.80
C ILE A 203 0.51 7.93 -3.08
N GLY A 204 1.30 8.99 -3.29
CA GLY A 204 1.21 9.82 -4.49
C GLY A 204 1.44 9.02 -5.77
N ARG A 205 2.47 8.17 -5.77
CA ARG A 205 2.82 7.28 -6.89
C ARG A 205 1.69 6.31 -7.25
N MET A 206 1.00 5.76 -6.25
CA MET A 206 -0.10 4.80 -6.42
C MET A 206 -1.44 5.48 -6.70
N TRP A 207 -1.64 6.70 -6.22
CA TRP A 207 -2.84 7.48 -6.49
C TRP A 207 -2.91 7.94 -7.94
N GLY A 208 -1.77 8.35 -8.51
CA GLY A 208 -1.71 9.02 -9.82
C GLY A 208 -2.16 8.20 -11.03
N ALA A 209 -2.24 6.86 -10.94
CA ALA A 209 -2.71 6.03 -12.04
C ALA A 209 -3.36 4.72 -11.57
N PRO A 210 -4.44 4.24 -12.22
CA PRO A 210 -5.02 2.92 -11.94
C PRO A 210 -4.05 1.76 -12.21
N SER A 211 -3.14 1.93 -13.18
CA SER A 211 -2.19 0.92 -13.63
C SER A 211 -0.75 1.48 -13.58
N PRO A 212 -0.20 1.70 -12.37
CA PRO A 212 0.98 2.53 -12.14
C PRO A 212 2.25 2.06 -12.87
N PHE A 213 2.35 0.79 -13.25
CA PHE A 213 3.56 0.23 -13.86
C PHE A 213 3.46 -0.08 -15.35
N THR A 214 2.32 0.20 -15.97
CA THR A 214 2.04 -0.17 -17.36
C THR A 214 1.65 1.04 -18.18
N ARG A 215 1.97 1.02 -19.47
CA ARG A 215 1.51 2.00 -20.45
C ARG A 215 0.66 1.31 -21.52
N ALA A 216 -0.36 2.02 -21.98
CA ALA A 216 -1.13 1.66 -23.16
C ALA A 216 -0.22 1.73 -24.41
N VAL A 217 -0.22 0.68 -25.22
CA VAL A 217 0.44 0.65 -26.52
C VAL A 217 -0.63 0.39 -27.57
N ALA A 218 -0.62 1.18 -28.66
CA ALA A 218 -1.51 0.94 -29.79
C ALA A 218 -1.20 -0.45 -30.37
N PRO A 219 -2.23 -1.25 -30.73
CA PRO A 219 -2.00 -2.55 -31.33
C PRO A 219 -1.16 -2.38 -32.60
N ALA A 220 -0.13 -3.23 -32.76
CA ALA A 220 0.68 -3.22 -33.97
C ALA A 220 -0.26 -3.39 -35.17
N ARG A 221 -0.25 -2.41 -36.08
CA ARG A 221 -1.03 -2.46 -37.32
C ARG A 221 -0.59 -3.75 -38.02
N ALA A 222 -1.50 -4.72 -38.16
CA ALA A 222 -1.24 -5.94 -38.89
C ALA A 222 -0.65 -5.53 -40.24
N GLN A 223 0.61 -5.90 -40.49
CA GLN A 223 1.22 -5.71 -41.79
C GLN A 223 0.35 -6.51 -42.76
N ALA A 224 -0.34 -5.82 -43.66
CA ALA A 224 -1.09 -6.47 -44.72
C ALA A 224 -0.10 -7.37 -45.48
N PRO A 225 -0.43 -8.63 -45.75
CA PRO A 225 0.45 -9.50 -46.50
C PRO A 225 0.80 -8.82 -47.83
N SER A 226 2.09 -8.63 -48.07
CA SER A 226 2.68 -8.02 -49.27
C SER A 226 2.60 -8.95 -50.46
N SER A 227 1.42 -9.55 -50.72
CA SER A 227 1.22 -10.55 -51.76
C SER A 227 0.30 -10.04 -52.87
N MET A 228 0.43 -8.77 -53.26
CA MET A 228 -0.26 -8.19 -54.42
C MET A 228 0.67 -7.61 -55.49
N GLU A 229 2.00 -7.79 -55.37
CA GLU A 229 2.95 -7.43 -56.43
C GLU A 229 3.39 -8.62 -57.31
N GLU A 230 3.20 -9.87 -56.87
CA GLU A 230 3.70 -11.05 -57.60
C GLU A 230 2.74 -11.59 -58.69
N ILE A 231 1.53 -11.04 -58.83
CA ILE A 231 0.55 -11.50 -59.86
C ILE A 231 0.63 -10.67 -61.15
N THR A 232 1.40 -9.57 -61.18
CA THR A 232 1.53 -8.70 -62.37
C THR A 232 2.72 -9.02 -63.28
N GLU A 233 3.72 -9.78 -62.83
CA GLU A 233 4.90 -10.12 -63.66
C GLU A 233 4.81 -11.47 -64.38
N ALA A 234 3.85 -12.34 -64.04
CA ALA A 234 3.67 -13.63 -64.71
C ALA A 234 2.74 -13.58 -65.95
N GLY A 235 2.39 -12.37 -66.42
CA GLY A 235 1.39 -12.14 -67.47
C GLY A 235 1.85 -11.29 -68.65
N GLN A 236 3.16 -11.15 -68.90
CA GLN A 236 3.72 -10.52 -70.09
C GLN A 236 4.62 -11.47 -70.88
#